data_AF-A0A381W736-F1
#
_entry.id   AF-A0A381W736-F1
#
_cell.length_a   1.000
_cell.length_b   1.000
_cell.length_c   1.000
_cell.angle_alpha   90.00
_cell.angle_beta   90.00
_cell.angle_gamma   90.00
#
_symmetry.space_group_name_H-M   'P 1'
#
loop_
_entity.id
_entity.type
_entity.pdbx_description
1 polymer ?
#
loop_
_entity_poly.entity_id
_entity_poly.type
_entity_poly.pdbx_seq_one_letter_code
_entity_poly.pdbx_strand_id
1 'polypeptide(L)'
;KVRRVLGNARMAIEQIELRLTTFHDLGDTVTTIMPTIGLMKNMKSSLAKFMPGADQELGNMAEMLGGLMGETFQTSDGPSFGVDTAMNSESEKILQEASAIAEQEAGDKFPSMPAESTEQSPSRFM
;
A
#
# COMPACT_ATOMS: atom_id res chain seq x y z
N LYS A 1 25.13 -25.35 -30.96
CA LYS A 1 24.95 -24.81 -29.59
C LYS A 1 24.72 -23.29 -29.60
N VAL A 2 25.65 -22.47 -30.10
CA VAL A 2 25.51 -21.00 -30.12
C VAL A 2 24.25 -20.48 -30.83
N ARG A 3 23.94 -20.96 -32.04
CA ARG A 3 22.71 -20.53 -32.78
C ARG A 3 21.41 -20.76 -32.03
N ARG A 4 21.32 -21.85 -31.25
CA ARG A 4 20.14 -22.18 -30.44
C ARG A 4 20.01 -21.22 -29.25
N VAL A 5 21.12 -20.91 -28.58
CA VAL A 5 21.15 -19.94 -27.48
C VAL A 5 20.75 -18.56 -27.98
N LEU A 6 21.28 -18.13 -29.14
CA LEU A 6 20.93 -16.84 -29.74
C LEU A 6 19.45 -16.76 -30.15
N GLY A 7 18.89 -17.85 -30.70
CA GLY A 7 17.47 -17.93 -31.03
C GLY A 7 16.57 -17.83 -29.79
N ASN A 8 16.91 -18.54 -28.71
CA ASN A 8 16.18 -18.47 -27.45
C ASN A 8 16.28 -17.07 -26.81
N ALA A 9 17.47 -16.46 -26.82
CA ALA A 9 17.67 -15.11 -26.30
C ALA A 9 16.84 -14.07 -27.07
N ARG A 10 16.79 -14.18 -28.41
CA ARG A 10 15.94 -13.32 -29.24
C ARG A 10 14.46 -13.43 -28.86
N MET A 11 13.93 -14.66 -28.73
CA MET A 11 12.54 -14.87 -28.33
C MET A 11 12.25 -14.28 -26.95
N ALA A 12 13.17 -14.44 -25.99
CA ALA A 12 13.02 -13.87 -24.65
C ALA A 12 12.98 -12.34 -24.70
N ILE A 13 13.81 -11.70 -25.55
CA ILE A 13 13.81 -10.24 -25.72
C ILE A 13 12.50 -9.76 -26.36
N GLU A 14 12.02 -10.43 -27.41
CA GLU A 14 10.74 -10.09 -28.06
C GLU A 14 9.56 -10.21 -27.06
N GLN A 15 9.60 -11.19 -26.15
CA GLN A 15 8.62 -11.31 -25.06
C GLN A 15 8.72 -10.18 -24.03
N ILE A 16 9.93 -9.78 -23.66
CA ILE A 16 10.15 -8.65 -22.75
C ILE A 16 9.67 -7.34 -23.38
N GLU A 17 9.97 -7.13 -24.65
CA GLU A 17 9.51 -5.97 -25.42
C GLU A 17 7.98 -5.86 -25.40
N LEU A 18 7.26 -6.95 -25.72
CA LEU A 18 5.80 -6.97 -25.67
C LEU A 18 5.24 -6.60 -24.28
N ARG A 19 5.86 -7.10 -23.21
CA ARG A 19 5.46 -6.73 -21.84
C ARG A 19 5.71 -5.25 -21.58
N LEU A 20 6.89 -4.73 -21.93
CA LEU A 20 7.24 -3.32 -21.71
C LEU A 20 6.31 -2.37 -22.48
N THR A 21 5.97 -2.69 -23.74
CA THR A 21 4.98 -1.93 -24.52
C THR A 21 3.62 -1.94 -23.83
N THR A 22 3.17 -3.11 -23.33
CA THR A 22 1.90 -3.20 -22.59
C THR A 22 1.91 -2.34 -21.32
N PHE A 23 3.02 -2.33 -20.57
CA PHE A 23 3.19 -1.48 -19.39
C PHE A 23 3.22 0.01 -19.74
N HIS A 24 3.81 0.38 -20.88
CA HIS A 24 3.82 1.74 -21.38
C HIS A 24 2.40 2.23 -21.71
N ASP A 25 1.65 1.45 -22.50
CA ASP A 25 0.26 1.75 -22.86
C ASP A 25 -0.64 1.87 -21.61
N LEU A 26 -0.42 0.99 -20.64
CA LEU A 26 -1.12 1.02 -19.36
C LEU A 26 -0.74 2.25 -18.51
N GLY A 27 0.53 2.65 -18.53
CA GLY A 27 1.02 3.89 -17.91
C GLY A 27 0.33 5.13 -18.49
N ASP A 28 0.25 5.23 -19.82
CA ASP A 28 -0.45 6.31 -20.51
C ASP A 28 -1.94 6.35 -20.14
N THR A 29 -2.55 5.18 -20.00
CA THR A 29 -3.95 5.05 -19.58
C THR A 29 -4.21 5.64 -18.18
N VAL A 30 -3.30 5.46 -17.22
CA VAL A 30 -3.44 6.07 -15.88
C VAL A 30 -3.41 7.58 -15.91
N THR A 31 -2.52 8.15 -16.73
CA THR A 31 -2.41 9.61 -16.85
C THR A 31 -3.73 10.22 -17.33
N THR A 32 -4.55 9.44 -18.04
CA THR A 32 -5.88 9.84 -18.53
C THR A 32 -6.99 9.52 -17.53
N ILE A 33 -6.96 8.35 -16.88
CA ILE A 33 -8.01 7.91 -15.94
C ILE A 33 -7.96 8.70 -14.63
N MET A 34 -6.78 8.95 -14.07
CA MET A 34 -6.65 9.60 -12.76
C MET A 34 -7.32 11.01 -12.70
N PRO A 35 -7.10 11.91 -13.67
CA PRO A 35 -7.82 13.18 -13.72
C PRO A 35 -9.33 13.01 -13.89
N THR A 36 -9.76 11.98 -14.61
CA THR A 36 -11.18 11.70 -14.85
C THR A 36 -11.90 11.29 -13.56
N ILE A 37 -11.26 10.45 -12.73
CA ILE A 37 -11.77 10.11 -11.38
C ILE A 37 -11.87 11.39 -10.51
N GLY A 38 -10.88 12.28 -10.58
CA GLY A 38 -10.90 13.57 -9.91
C GLY A 38 -12.06 14.46 -10.37
N LEU A 39 -12.34 14.51 -11.68
CA LEU A 39 -13.49 15.23 -12.24
C LEU A 39 -14.82 14.67 -11.72
N MET A 40 -14.97 13.34 -11.68
CA MET A 40 -16.20 12.69 -11.16
C MET A 40 -16.46 13.05 -9.70
N LYS A 41 -15.41 13.09 -8.86
CA LYS A 41 -15.51 13.54 -7.46
C LYS A 41 -15.96 15.00 -7.35
N ASN A 42 -15.49 15.88 -8.23
CA ASN A 42 -15.92 17.27 -8.27
C ASN A 42 -17.38 17.40 -8.75
N MET A 43 -17.79 16.63 -9.76
CA MET A 43 -19.17 16.60 -10.26
C MET A 43 -20.16 16.10 -9.22
N LYS A 44 -19.76 15.17 -8.34
CA LYS A 44 -20.57 14.73 -7.21
C LYS A 44 -21.05 15.91 -6.36
N SER A 45 -20.15 16.83 -5.99
CA SER A 45 -20.54 18.00 -5.19
C SER A 45 -21.45 19.00 -5.93
N SER A 46 -21.30 19.15 -7.25
CA SER A 46 -22.12 20.09 -8.04
C SER A 46 -23.50 19.51 -8.38
N LEU A 47 -23.56 18.21 -8.69
CA LEU A 47 -24.76 17.52 -9.15
C LEU A 47 -25.65 17.06 -7.99
N ALA A 48 -25.10 16.77 -6.81
CA ALA A 48 -25.87 16.40 -5.62
C ALA A 48 -26.94 17.43 -5.24
N LYS A 49 -26.75 18.71 -5.59
CA LYS A 49 -27.69 19.81 -5.32
C LYS A 49 -28.92 19.80 -6.23
N PHE A 50 -28.81 19.20 -7.41
CA PHE A 50 -29.85 19.22 -8.45
C PHE A 50 -30.40 17.83 -8.77
N MET A 51 -29.67 16.78 -8.42
CA MET A 51 -30.02 15.39 -8.67
C MET A 51 -29.75 14.55 -7.41
N PRO A 52 -30.77 14.35 -6.57
CA PRO A 52 -30.69 13.45 -5.43
C PRO A 52 -30.30 12.04 -5.90
N GLY A 53 -29.32 11.43 -5.23
CA GLY A 53 -28.80 10.10 -5.60
C GLY A 53 -27.61 10.11 -6.58
N ALA A 54 -27.35 11.22 -7.29
CA ALA A 54 -26.17 11.33 -8.17
C ALA A 54 -24.85 11.27 -7.41
N ASP A 55 -24.83 11.72 -6.16
CA ASP A 55 -23.68 11.61 -5.26
C ASP A 55 -23.26 10.14 -5.06
N GLN A 56 -24.23 9.29 -4.75
CA GLN A 56 -24.01 7.87 -4.50
C GLN A 56 -23.47 7.17 -5.76
N GLU A 57 -24.11 7.40 -6.90
CA GLU A 57 -23.72 6.77 -8.16
C GLU A 57 -22.31 7.22 -8.61
N LEU A 58 -22.02 8.53 -8.55
CA LEU A 58 -20.69 9.05 -8.89
C LEU A 58 -19.61 8.58 -7.90
N GLY A 59 -19.97 8.42 -6.61
CA GLY A 59 -19.12 7.80 -5.60
C GLY A 59 -18.78 6.36 -5.94
N ASN A 60 -19.80 5.53 -6.23
CA ASN A 60 -19.62 4.13 -6.62
C ASN A 60 -18.75 3.99 -7.86
N MET A 61 -18.97 4.83 -8.89
CA MET A 61 -18.14 4.80 -10.10
C MET A 61 -16.69 5.22 -9.82
N ALA A 62 -16.46 6.23 -8.98
CA ALA A 62 -15.10 6.66 -8.62
C ALA A 62 -14.36 5.59 -7.79
N GLU A 63 -15.06 4.87 -6.91
CA GLU A 63 -14.52 3.74 -6.15
C GLU A 63 -14.23 2.55 -7.07
N MET A 64 -15.15 2.19 -7.95
CA MET A 64 -14.94 1.10 -8.92
C MET A 64 -13.73 1.38 -9.82
N LEU A 65 -13.64 2.59 -10.39
CA LEU A 65 -12.51 2.98 -11.24
C LEU A 65 -11.20 3.06 -10.44
N GLY A 66 -11.24 3.55 -9.20
CA GLY A 66 -10.10 3.57 -8.30
C GLY A 66 -9.62 2.16 -7.93
N GLY A 67 -10.54 1.23 -7.69
CA GLY A 67 -10.26 -0.19 -7.41
C GLY A 67 -9.65 -0.88 -8.62
N LEU A 68 -10.28 -0.77 -9.79
CA LEU A 68 -9.74 -1.31 -11.04
C LEU A 68 -8.34 -0.78 -11.33
N MET A 69 -8.09 0.51 -11.13
CA MET A 69 -6.76 1.09 -11.30
C MET A 69 -5.79 0.52 -10.26
N GLY A 70 -6.17 0.51 -8.98
CA GLY A 70 -5.39 -0.09 -7.91
C GLY A 70 -5.00 -1.53 -8.19
N GLU A 71 -5.92 -2.36 -8.65
CA GLU A 71 -5.71 -3.77 -8.99
C GLU A 71 -4.85 -3.95 -10.25
N THR A 72 -5.03 -3.08 -11.26
CA THR A 72 -4.27 -3.15 -12.52
C THR A 72 -2.78 -2.83 -12.31
N PHE A 73 -2.45 -1.96 -11.34
CA PHE A 73 -1.07 -1.62 -10.98
C PHE A 73 -0.52 -2.44 -9.81
N GLN A 74 -1.38 -3.07 -9.02
CA GLN A 74 -1.00 -4.10 -8.06
C GLN A 74 -0.89 -5.43 -8.79
N THR A 75 0.17 -5.60 -9.58
CA THR A 75 0.58 -6.95 -9.97
C THR A 75 0.79 -7.78 -8.70
N SER A 76 0.32 -9.02 -8.69
CA SER A 76 0.34 -9.98 -7.57
C SER A 76 1.72 -10.26 -6.94
N ASP A 77 2.78 -9.63 -7.44
CA ASP A 77 4.16 -9.70 -6.97
C ASP A 77 4.72 -8.34 -6.52
N GLY A 78 3.86 -7.44 -6.03
CA GLY A 78 4.26 -6.13 -5.51
C GLY A 78 4.72 -5.16 -6.61
N PRO A 79 5.10 -3.91 -6.23
CA PRO A 79 5.55 -2.93 -7.19
C PRO A 79 6.80 -3.46 -7.91
N SER A 80 6.66 -3.77 -9.19
CA SER A 80 7.72 -4.17 -10.13
C SER A 80 8.70 -3.02 -10.43
N PHE A 81 9.05 -2.23 -9.42
CA PHE A 81 10.10 -1.23 -9.42
C PHE A 81 11.09 -1.58 -8.31
N GLY A 82 11.87 -2.64 -8.53
CA GLY A 82 13.17 -2.83 -7.89
C GLY A 82 13.22 -2.87 -6.36
N VAL A 83 12.13 -3.16 -5.65
CA VAL A 83 12.23 -3.56 -4.25
C VAL A 83 12.51 -5.05 -4.25
N ASP A 84 13.79 -5.38 -4.42
CA ASP A 84 14.28 -6.74 -4.21
C ASP A 84 13.76 -7.22 -2.85
N THR A 85 13.17 -8.41 -2.83
CA THR A 85 12.76 -9.09 -1.58
C THR A 85 13.93 -9.21 -0.59
N ALA A 86 15.18 -9.09 -1.06
CA ALA A 86 16.38 -8.97 -0.25
C ALA A 86 16.43 -7.68 0.61
N MET A 87 15.96 -6.54 0.08
CA MET A 87 15.87 -5.28 0.83
C MET A 87 14.88 -5.36 2.00
N ASN A 88 13.90 -6.27 1.93
CA ASN A 88 12.94 -6.45 3.02
C ASN A 88 13.60 -7.04 4.27
N SER A 89 14.46 -8.04 4.12
CA SER A 89 15.08 -8.73 5.27
C SER A 89 16.03 -7.85 6.10
N GLU A 90 16.81 -6.99 5.44
CA GLU A 90 17.70 -6.06 6.13
C GLU A 90 16.93 -4.88 6.73
N SER A 91 15.89 -4.40 6.04
CA SER A 91 14.99 -3.38 6.58
C SER A 91 14.22 -3.89 7.80
N GLU A 92 13.76 -5.14 7.79
CA GLU A 92 13.11 -5.79 8.93
C GLU A 92 14.05 -5.89 10.13
N LYS A 93 15.33 -6.25 9.92
CA LYS A 93 16.34 -6.25 10.99
C LYS A 93 16.59 -4.86 11.55
N ILE A 94 16.72 -3.84 10.69
CA ILE A 94 16.89 -2.45 11.13
C ILE A 94 15.69 -2.00 11.99
N LEU A 95 14.47 -2.33 11.57
CA LEU A 95 13.25 -2.01 12.34
C LEU A 95 13.20 -2.75 13.68
N GLN A 96 13.63 -4.01 13.73
CA GLN A 96 13.72 -4.77 14.97
C GLN A 96 14.75 -4.19 15.94
N GLU A 97 15.94 -3.83 15.45
CA GLU A 97 16.97 -3.19 16.26
C GLU A 97 16.50 -1.82 16.78
N ALA A 98 15.88 -1.01 15.92
CA ALA A 98 15.33 0.28 16.33
C ALA A 98 14.21 0.13 17.39
N SER A 99 13.35 -0.88 17.26
CA SER A 99 12.31 -1.17 18.25
C SER A 99 12.91 -1.60 19.60
N ALA A 100 13.92 -2.46 19.58
CA ALA A 100 14.59 -2.91 20.80
C ALA A 100 15.29 -1.74 21.53
N ILE A 101 15.92 -0.84 20.78
CA ILE A 101 16.54 0.37 21.33
C ILE A 101 15.47 1.30 21.93
N ALA A 102 14.34 1.49 21.24
CA ALA A 102 13.23 2.31 21.73
C ALA A 102 12.59 1.74 23.00
N GLU A 103 12.41 0.43 23.08
CA GLU A 103 11.91 -0.25 24.29
C GLU A 103 12.87 -0.10 25.48
N GLN A 104 14.17 -0.27 25.24
CA GLN A 104 15.20 -0.07 26.26
C GLN A 104 15.22 1.39 26.74
N GLU A 105 15.24 2.35 25.82
CA GLU A 105 15.26 3.77 26.14
C GLU A 105 13.97 4.22 26.84
N ALA A 106 12.82 3.65 26.50
CA ALA A 106 11.57 3.86 27.22
C ALA A 106 11.65 3.32 28.66
N GLY A 107 12.19 2.11 28.85
CA GLY A 107 12.40 1.52 30.18
C GLY A 107 13.27 2.38 31.10
N ASP A 108 14.28 3.06 30.56
CA ASP A 108 15.18 3.94 31.31
C ASP A 108 14.59 5.34 31.59
N LYS A 109 13.68 5.83 30.74
CA LYS A 109 13.07 7.16 30.89
C LYS A 109 11.76 7.17 31.67
N PHE A 110 11.06 6.05 31.75
CA PHE A 110 9.82 5.96 32.53
C PHE A 110 10.10 5.37 33.92
N PRO A 111 9.74 6.07 35.01
CA PRO A 111 9.86 5.51 36.34
C PRO A 111 8.98 4.26 36.46
N SER A 112 9.47 3.25 37.18
CA SER A 112 8.68 2.05 37.48
C SER A 112 7.35 2.44 38.12
N MET A 113 6.26 1.79 37.69
CA MET A 113 4.94 2.00 38.27
C MET A 113 5.03 1.81 39.80
N PRO A 114 4.58 2.78 40.61
CA PRO A 114 4.66 2.67 42.06
C PRO A 114 3.97 1.38 42.50
N ALA A 115 4.64 0.55 43.27
CA ALA A 115 4.00 -0.60 43.90
C ALA A 115 2.89 -0.06 44.80
N GLU A 116 1.63 -0.31 44.44
CA GLU A 116 0.51 -0.05 45.33
C GLU A 116 0.78 -0.81 46.64
N SER A 117 1.13 -0.06 47.67
CA SER A 117 1.10 -0.54 49.05
C SER A 117 -0.31 -1.03 49.30
N THR A 118 -0.46 -2.35 49.36
CA THR A 118 -1.68 -3.04 49.74
C THR A 118 -1.95 -2.70 51.20
N GLU A 119 -2.62 -1.58 51.44
CA GLU A 119 -3.23 -1.30 52.74
C GLU A 119 -4.38 -2.29 52.93
N GLN A 120 -4.08 -3.39 53.60
CA GLN A 120 -5.09 -4.27 54.18
C GLN A 120 -5.89 -3.46 55.21
N SER A 121 -7.02 -2.92 54.79
CA SER A 121 -8.04 -2.41 55.72
C SER A 121 -8.68 -3.60 56.46
N PRO A 122 -8.63 -3.66 57.80
CA PRO A 122 -9.30 -4.72 58.54
C PRO A 122 -10.80 -4.41 58.58
N SER A 123 -11.58 -5.14 57.81
CA SER A 123 -13.03 -5.21 57.97
C SER A 123 -13.36 -5.97 59.25
N ARG A 124 -13.68 -5.25 60.33
CA ARG A 124 -14.26 -5.84 61.53
C ARG A 124 -15.71 -5.35 61.69
N PHE A 125 -16.62 -6.11 61.08
CA PHE A 125 -18.01 -6.18 61.54
C PHE A 125 -18.05 -7.08 62.78
N MET A 126 -18.48 -6.51 63.91
CA MET A 126 -19.33 -7.13 64.94
C MET A 126 -19.69 -6.08 65.99
#